data_AF-A0A933PSE4-F1
#
_entry.id   AF-A0A933PSE4-F1
#
_cell.length_a   1.000
_cell.length_b   1.000
_cell.length_c   1.000
_cell.angle_alpha   90.00
_cell.angle_beta   90.00
_cell.angle_gamma   90.00
#
_symmetry.space_group_name_H-M   'P 1'
#
loop_
_entity.id
_entity.type
_entity.pdbx_description
1 polymer ?
#
loop_
_entity_poly.entity_id
_entity_poly.type
_entity_poly.pdbx_seq_one_letter_code
_entity_poly.pdbx_strand_id
1 'polypeptide(L)'
;MKTENVPNILGSLQGRLVLFTNRFSLKGVLFAGFAAVILLGLTTALLAEWTSYRADRTMDRFMRVDNKISDLSLKSSIAMTNARKHEKDFLLTYREFGFNEARARYISRVLTNLADIRESMKQIRLLTDDPQIVKQTNAVGKAIDQYQVSLLRMVERYGVLGFRDTGLEGVMRGKAHDIGKLLKQDYLLLHDLLEMRRREKDFIMRI
;
A
#
# COMPACT_ATOMS: atom_id res chain seq x y z
N MET A 1 -30.31 -24.18 44.67
CA MET A 1 -29.90 -23.00 43.89
C MET A 1 -31.19 -22.35 43.39
N LYS A 2 -31.52 -21.16 43.91
CA LYS A 2 -32.87 -20.55 43.87
C LYS A 2 -33.24 -20.07 42.45
N THR A 3 -34.33 -20.61 41.91
CA THR A 3 -35.09 -20.06 40.78
C THR A 3 -36.56 -20.13 41.12
N GLU A 4 -37.13 -19.06 41.68
CA GLU A 4 -38.59 -18.85 41.79
C GLU A 4 -38.81 -17.51 42.49
N ASN A 5 -39.07 -16.44 41.73
CA ASN A 5 -39.76 -15.20 42.17
C ASN A 5 -39.74 -14.14 41.06
N VAL A 6 -40.40 -14.43 39.93
CA VAL A 6 -40.63 -13.42 38.87
C VAL A 6 -42.12 -13.15 38.54
N PRO A 7 -43.15 -13.96 38.91
CA PRO A 7 -44.49 -13.66 38.41
C PRO A 7 -45.24 -12.54 39.18
N ASN A 8 -44.73 -12.07 40.33
CA ASN A 8 -45.55 -11.23 41.24
C ASN A 8 -45.45 -9.71 41.03
N ILE A 9 -44.54 -9.23 40.17
CA ILE A 9 -44.35 -7.78 39.94
C ILE A 9 -45.29 -7.28 38.83
N LEU A 10 -45.64 -8.14 37.86
CA LEU A 10 -46.55 -7.81 36.76
C LEU A 10 -48.02 -7.65 37.21
N GLY A 11 -48.47 -8.48 38.16
CA GLY A 11 -49.85 -8.39 38.67
C GLY A 11 -50.13 -7.14 39.52
N SER A 12 -49.14 -6.66 40.27
CA SER A 12 -49.30 -5.45 41.11
C SER A 12 -49.28 -4.14 40.32
N LEU A 13 -48.62 -4.13 39.15
CA LEU A 13 -48.66 -3.00 38.20
C LEU A 13 -49.99 -2.95 37.44
N GLN A 14 -50.53 -4.10 37.03
CA GLN A 14 -51.86 -4.16 36.41
C GLN A 14 -52.96 -3.69 37.37
N GLY A 15 -52.97 -4.14 38.63
CA GLY A 15 -53.98 -3.74 39.62
C GLY A 15 -53.98 -2.24 39.94
N ARG A 16 -52.81 -1.60 39.94
CA ARG A 16 -52.67 -0.15 40.17
C ARG A 16 -53.15 0.71 38.99
N LEU A 17 -52.98 0.24 37.76
CA LEU A 17 -53.47 0.93 36.56
C LEU A 17 -55.00 0.88 36.47
N VAL A 18 -55.61 -0.27 36.79
CA VAL A 18 -57.07 -0.48 36.72
C VAL A 18 -57.84 0.37 37.75
N LEU A 19 -57.26 0.61 38.93
CA LEU A 19 -57.86 1.49 39.93
C LEU A 19 -57.84 2.98 39.53
N PHE A 20 -56.85 3.41 38.76
CA PHE A 20 -56.75 4.80 38.28
C PHE A 20 -57.76 5.08 37.15
N THR A 21 -58.04 4.08 36.31
CA THR A 21 -59.00 4.21 35.20
C THR A 21 -60.46 4.23 35.64
N ASN A 22 -60.77 3.75 36.85
CA ASN A 22 -62.15 3.60 37.32
C ASN A 22 -62.79 4.91 37.87
N ARG A 23 -62.04 6.02 37.90
CA ARG A 23 -62.55 7.36 38.27
C ARG A 23 -62.83 8.30 37.07
N PHE A 24 -62.48 7.89 35.85
CA PHE A 24 -62.62 8.72 34.65
C PHE A 24 -63.59 8.08 33.65
N SER A 25 -64.38 8.90 32.95
CA SER A 25 -65.34 8.39 31.96
C SER A 25 -64.60 7.59 30.86
N LEU A 26 -65.24 6.54 30.33
CA LEU A 26 -64.69 5.66 29.29
C LEU A 26 -64.07 6.43 28.09
N LYS A 27 -64.61 7.60 27.76
CA LYS A 27 -64.07 8.49 26.72
C LYS A 27 -62.72 9.10 27.09
N GLY A 28 -62.51 9.44 28.36
CA GLY A 28 -61.26 10.02 28.86
C GLY A 28 -60.10 9.03 28.90
N VAL A 29 -60.37 7.76 29.25
CA VAL A 29 -59.35 6.70 29.24
C VAL A 29 -58.88 6.40 27.80
N LEU A 30 -59.80 6.37 26.84
CA LEU A 30 -59.49 6.18 25.42
C LEU A 30 -58.69 7.34 24.82
N PHE A 31 -59.07 8.59 25.13
CA PHE A 31 -58.32 9.78 24.69
C PHE A 31 -56.91 9.82 25.29
N ALA A 32 -56.76 9.48 26.57
CA ALA A 32 -55.46 9.44 27.23
C ALA A 32 -54.53 8.36 26.61
N GLY A 33 -55.08 7.19 26.28
CA GLY A 33 -54.34 6.13 25.60
C GLY A 33 -53.86 6.54 24.21
N PHE A 34 -54.74 7.13 23.39
CA PHE A 34 -54.37 7.64 22.06
C PHE A 34 -53.34 8.78 22.14
N ALA A 35 -53.52 9.71 23.07
CA ALA A 35 -52.58 10.80 23.28
C ALA A 35 -51.18 10.27 23.65
N ALA A 36 -51.11 9.24 24.51
CA ALA A 36 -49.84 8.63 24.91
C ALA A 36 -49.11 7.96 23.72
N VAL A 37 -49.83 7.25 22.84
CA VAL A 37 -49.24 6.61 21.65
C VAL A 37 -48.71 7.65 20.66
N ILE A 38 -49.46 8.73 20.44
CA ILE A 38 -49.04 9.83 19.56
C ILE A 38 -47.78 10.52 20.13
N LEU A 39 -47.74 10.76 21.44
CA LEU A 39 -46.58 11.36 22.11
C LEU A 39 -45.35 10.44 22.01
N LEU A 40 -45.51 9.13 22.19
CA LEU A 40 -44.45 8.16 21.99
C LEU A 40 -43.93 8.18 20.54
N GLY A 41 -44.81 8.17 19.54
CA GLY A 41 -44.43 8.27 18.13
C GLY A 41 -43.63 9.53 17.83
N LEU A 42 -44.10 10.69 18.32
CA LEU A 42 -43.40 11.97 18.18
C LEU A 42 -42.03 11.96 18.85
N THR A 43 -41.90 11.39 20.05
CA THR A 43 -40.60 11.28 20.73
C THR A 43 -39.62 10.39 19.98
N THR A 44 -40.08 9.26 19.40
CA THR A 44 -39.22 8.39 18.59
C THR A 44 -38.78 9.07 17.29
N ALA A 45 -39.65 9.85 16.65
CA ALA A 45 -39.31 10.60 15.44
C ALA A 45 -38.30 11.71 15.72
N LEU A 46 -38.49 12.47 16.81
CA LEU A 46 -37.56 13.52 17.25
C LEU A 46 -36.19 12.94 17.62
N LEU A 47 -36.15 11.79 18.28
CA LEU A 47 -34.90 11.09 18.61
C LEU A 47 -34.19 10.58 17.35
N ALA A 48 -34.94 10.07 16.37
CA ALA A 48 -34.36 9.62 15.10
C ALA A 48 -33.72 10.78 14.32
N GLU A 49 -34.42 11.92 14.17
CA GLU A 49 -33.87 13.10 13.49
C GLU A 49 -32.64 13.67 14.20
N TRP A 50 -32.64 13.73 15.53
CA TRP A 50 -31.48 14.17 16.31
C TRP A 50 -30.27 13.25 16.16
N THR A 51 -30.51 11.95 16.05
CA THR A 51 -29.46 10.94 15.88
C THR A 51 -28.83 11.05 14.49
N SER A 52 -29.66 11.21 13.44
CA SER A 52 -29.19 11.40 12.07
C SER A 52 -28.35 12.68 11.91
N TYR A 53 -28.78 13.79 12.51
CA TYR A 53 -28.05 15.07 12.41
C TYR A 53 -26.66 15.06 13.07
N ARG A 54 -26.45 14.21 14.09
CA ARG A 54 -25.12 13.98 14.71
C ARG A 54 -24.30 12.93 13.96
N ALA A 55 -24.97 11.97 13.31
CA ALA A 55 -24.31 10.92 12.55
C ALA A 55 -23.68 11.44 11.25
N ASP A 56 -24.38 12.31 10.52
CA ASP A 56 -23.94 12.78 9.19
C ASP A 56 -22.58 13.49 9.23
N ARG A 57 -22.36 14.41 10.20
CA ARG A 57 -21.10 15.18 10.28
C ARG A 57 -19.90 14.33 10.66
N THR A 58 -20.13 13.26 11.42
CA THR A 58 -19.06 12.35 11.86
C THR A 58 -18.74 11.38 10.73
N MET A 59 -19.77 10.81 10.09
CA MET A 59 -19.65 9.89 8.96
C MET A 59 -18.94 10.54 7.76
N ASP A 60 -19.31 11.78 7.41
CA ASP A 60 -18.69 12.52 6.32
C ASP A 60 -17.19 12.76 6.51
N ARG A 61 -16.74 12.88 7.76
CA ARG A 61 -15.31 13.07 8.07
C ARG A 61 -14.55 11.76 7.93
N PHE A 62 -15.09 10.67 8.50
CA PHE A 62 -14.51 9.33 8.37
C PHE A 62 -14.41 8.90 6.91
N MET A 63 -15.50 9.03 6.15
CA MET A 63 -15.51 8.69 4.72
C MET A 63 -14.50 9.52 3.91
N ARG A 64 -14.32 10.81 4.24
CA ARG A 64 -13.31 11.65 3.56
C ARG A 64 -11.88 11.20 3.86
N VAL A 65 -11.59 10.84 5.12
CA VAL A 65 -10.27 10.34 5.51
C VAL A 65 -10.00 9.00 4.84
N ASP A 66 -10.94 8.05 4.89
CA ASP A 66 -10.79 6.72 4.30
C ASP A 66 -10.64 6.76 2.78
N ASN A 67 -11.42 7.60 2.10
CA ASN A 67 -11.28 7.83 0.66
C ASN A 67 -9.90 8.41 0.34
N LYS A 68 -9.40 9.36 1.15
CA LYS A 68 -8.09 9.96 0.91
C LYS A 68 -6.95 8.99 1.16
N ILE A 69 -7.05 8.16 2.21
CA ILE A 69 -6.07 7.10 2.48
C ILE A 69 -6.07 6.08 1.34
N SER A 70 -7.25 5.72 0.82
CA SER A 70 -7.38 4.80 -0.32
C SER A 70 -6.75 5.38 -1.59
N ASP A 71 -7.00 6.64 -1.91
CA ASP A 71 -6.38 7.38 -3.03
C ASP A 71 -4.84 7.40 -2.91
N LEU A 72 -4.31 7.73 -1.74
CA LEU A 72 -2.86 7.75 -1.48
C LEU A 72 -2.24 6.35 -1.58
N SER A 73 -2.95 5.33 -1.12
CA SER A 73 -2.52 3.93 -1.20
C SER A 73 -2.49 3.43 -2.64
N LEU A 74 -3.52 3.79 -3.43
CA LEU A 74 -3.58 3.48 -4.86
C LEU A 74 -2.45 4.20 -5.62
N LYS A 75 -2.26 5.50 -5.38
CA LYS A 75 -1.17 6.28 -5.96
C LYS A 75 0.19 5.67 -5.67
N SER A 76 0.41 5.24 -4.43
CA SER A 76 1.64 4.54 -4.02
C SER A 76 1.83 3.22 -4.77
N SER A 77 0.75 2.47 -4.98
CA SER A 77 0.79 1.19 -5.70
C SER A 77 1.13 1.36 -7.19
N ILE A 78 0.57 2.40 -7.82
CA ILE A 78 0.89 2.79 -9.20
C ILE A 78 2.35 3.23 -9.29
N ALA A 79 2.82 4.09 -8.37
CA ALA A 79 4.21 4.53 -8.31
C ALA A 79 5.17 3.34 -8.16
N MET A 80 4.84 2.36 -7.31
CA MET A 80 5.66 1.15 -7.15
C MET A 80 5.72 0.32 -8.44
N THR A 81 4.60 0.20 -9.15
CA THR A 81 4.56 -0.50 -10.44
C THR A 81 5.42 0.20 -11.49
N ASN A 82 5.36 1.54 -11.54
CA ASN A 82 6.18 2.35 -12.43
C ASN A 82 7.67 2.27 -12.08
N ALA A 83 8.03 2.27 -10.79
CA ALA A 83 9.39 2.04 -10.32
C ALA A 83 9.93 0.71 -10.85
N ARG A 84 9.18 -0.39 -10.68
CA ARG A 84 9.60 -1.71 -11.18
C ARG A 84 9.68 -1.77 -12.71
N LYS A 85 8.81 -1.05 -13.41
CA LYS A 85 8.88 -0.94 -14.87
C LYS A 85 10.18 -0.26 -15.29
N HIS A 86 10.51 0.89 -14.73
CA HIS A 86 11.73 1.62 -15.07
C HIS A 86 13.00 0.88 -14.65
N GLU A 87 12.99 0.14 -13.53
CA GLU A 87 14.07 -0.77 -13.16
C GLU A 87 14.31 -1.81 -14.27
N LYS A 88 13.25 -2.45 -14.77
CA LYS A 88 13.36 -3.42 -15.87
C LYS A 88 13.81 -2.76 -17.16
N ASP A 89 13.29 -1.58 -17.49
CA ASP A 89 13.69 -0.84 -18.68
C ASP A 89 15.20 -0.53 -18.64
N PHE A 90 15.75 -0.19 -17.46
CA PHE A 90 17.20 -0.04 -17.28
C PHE A 90 17.96 -1.34 -17.62
N LEU A 91 17.53 -2.47 -17.06
CA LEU A 91 18.18 -3.77 -17.28
C LEU A 91 18.13 -4.23 -18.75
N LEU A 92 17.09 -3.85 -19.49
CA LEU A 92 16.96 -4.20 -20.90
C LEU A 92 17.77 -3.27 -21.81
N THR A 93 17.91 -2.00 -21.45
CA THR A 93 18.43 -0.97 -22.36
C THR A 93 19.88 -0.53 -22.07
N TYR A 94 20.48 -0.91 -20.93
CA TYR A 94 21.85 -0.47 -20.60
C TYR A 94 22.90 -0.93 -21.63
N ARG A 95 22.65 -2.06 -22.33
CA ARG A 95 23.50 -2.56 -23.41
C ARG A 95 23.26 -1.83 -24.74
N GLU A 96 22.10 -1.20 -24.93
CA GLU A 96 21.74 -0.51 -26.18
C GLU A 96 22.16 0.95 -26.16
N PHE A 97 21.80 1.69 -25.10
CA PHE A 97 22.08 3.13 -24.97
C PHE A 97 23.38 3.45 -24.22
N GLY A 98 23.98 2.43 -23.59
CA GLY A 98 25.11 2.61 -22.68
C GLY A 98 24.67 2.86 -21.24
N PHE A 99 25.53 2.44 -20.30
CA PHE A 99 25.23 2.43 -18.88
C PHE A 99 24.82 3.81 -18.32
N ASN A 100 25.58 4.86 -18.64
CA ASN A 100 25.36 6.20 -18.10
C ASN A 100 24.02 6.80 -18.57
N GLU A 101 23.70 6.65 -19.87
CA GLU A 101 22.46 7.15 -20.45
C GLU A 101 21.25 6.39 -19.89
N ALA A 102 21.30 5.06 -19.86
CA ALA A 102 20.24 4.24 -19.29
C ALA A 102 20.02 4.54 -17.80
N ARG A 103 21.11 4.70 -17.03
CA ARG A 103 21.04 5.08 -15.61
C ARG A 103 20.35 6.43 -15.43
N ALA A 104 20.79 7.46 -16.17
CA ALA A 104 20.22 8.80 -16.07
C ALA A 104 18.72 8.82 -16.41
N ARG A 105 18.33 8.06 -17.46
CA ARG A 105 16.96 8.04 -17.97
C ARG A 105 15.99 7.27 -17.07
N TYR A 106 16.38 6.10 -16.57
CA TYR A 106 15.46 5.19 -15.90
C TYR A 106 15.61 5.20 -14.39
N ILE A 107 16.84 5.15 -13.86
CA ILE A 107 17.06 5.07 -12.41
C ILE A 107 16.58 6.35 -11.71
N SER A 108 16.77 7.52 -12.31
CA SER A 108 16.21 8.77 -11.79
C SER A 108 14.68 8.69 -11.62
N ARG A 109 13.97 8.11 -12.60
CA ARG A 109 12.51 7.92 -12.53
C ARG A 109 12.11 6.90 -11.48
N VAL A 110 12.91 5.85 -11.27
CA VAL A 110 12.68 4.92 -10.15
C VAL A 110 12.74 5.69 -8.84
N LEU A 111 13.80 6.47 -8.62
CA LEU A 111 13.99 7.23 -7.38
C LEU A 111 12.86 8.24 -7.13
N THR A 112 12.37 8.93 -8.18
CA THR A 112 11.19 9.81 -8.08
C THR A 112 9.95 9.04 -7.62
N ASN A 113 9.63 7.90 -8.24
CA ASN A 113 8.49 7.08 -7.84
C ASN A 113 8.62 6.58 -6.39
N LEU A 114 9.82 6.23 -5.93
CA LEU A 114 10.05 5.83 -4.53
C LEU A 114 9.84 7.01 -3.56
N ALA A 115 10.23 8.23 -3.96
CA ALA A 115 9.96 9.43 -3.19
C ALA A 115 8.45 9.70 -3.08
N ASP A 116 7.69 9.53 -4.17
CA ASP A 116 6.23 9.69 -4.18
C ASP A 116 5.51 8.71 -3.24
N ILE A 117 6.02 7.47 -3.14
CA ILE A 117 5.51 6.47 -2.18
C ILE A 117 5.76 6.95 -0.75
N ARG A 118 6.99 7.41 -0.44
CA ARG A 118 7.32 7.91 0.91
C ARG A 118 6.45 9.09 1.32
N GLU A 119 6.23 10.01 0.40
CA GLU A 119 5.38 11.18 0.63
C GLU A 119 3.91 10.76 0.84
N SER A 120 3.39 9.85 0.02
CA SER A 120 2.05 9.28 0.22
C SER A 120 1.91 8.61 1.59
N MET A 121 2.90 7.81 2.01
CA MET A 121 2.90 7.18 3.34
C MET A 121 2.93 8.21 4.46
N LYS A 122 3.68 9.31 4.29
CA LYS A 122 3.72 10.43 5.25
C LYS A 122 2.37 11.12 5.33
N GLN A 123 1.73 11.39 4.20
CA GLN A 123 0.40 12.01 4.15
C GLN A 123 -0.66 11.14 4.82
N ILE A 124 -0.64 9.82 4.61
CA ILE A 124 -1.55 8.89 5.32
C ILE A 124 -1.38 9.02 6.84
N ARG A 125 -0.15 9.07 7.34
CA ARG A 125 0.13 9.25 8.79
C ARG A 125 -0.30 10.60 9.35
N LEU A 126 -0.51 11.62 8.51
CA LEU A 126 -1.04 12.91 8.94
C LEU A 126 -2.59 12.94 8.97
N LEU A 127 -3.24 11.96 8.33
CA LEU A 127 -4.69 11.89 8.21
C LEU A 127 -5.33 11.03 9.31
N THR A 128 -4.57 10.16 9.98
CA THR A 128 -5.07 9.25 11.01
C THR A 128 -4.02 8.92 12.05
N ASP A 129 -4.46 8.79 13.31
CA ASP A 129 -3.66 8.34 14.45
C ASP A 129 -3.82 6.84 14.73
N ASP A 130 -4.50 6.10 13.84
CA ASP A 130 -4.67 4.64 13.98
C ASP A 130 -3.31 3.94 14.09
N PRO A 131 -2.99 3.29 15.23
CA PRO A 131 -1.71 2.65 15.45
C PRO A 131 -1.37 1.57 14.41
N GLN A 132 -2.38 0.86 13.88
CA GLN A 132 -2.16 -0.15 12.85
C GLN A 132 -1.77 0.48 11.51
N ILE A 133 -2.45 1.54 11.08
CA ILE A 133 -2.14 2.25 9.84
C ILE A 133 -0.75 2.90 9.93
N VAL A 134 -0.44 3.54 11.06
CA VAL A 134 0.89 4.11 11.32
C VAL A 134 1.98 3.03 11.25
N LYS A 135 1.74 1.86 11.88
CA LYS A 135 2.68 0.73 11.82
C LYS A 135 2.88 0.22 10.38
N GLN A 136 1.81 0.06 9.61
CA GLN A 136 1.87 -0.43 8.22
C GLN A 136 2.60 0.55 7.31
N THR A 137 2.26 1.84 7.34
CA THR A 137 2.92 2.87 6.53
C THR A 137 4.41 3.03 6.88
N ASN A 138 4.79 2.83 8.14
CA ASN A 138 6.19 2.79 8.57
C ASN A 138 6.91 1.54 8.04
N ALA A 139 6.25 0.38 8.04
CA ALA A 139 6.80 -0.85 7.45
C ALA A 139 7.04 -0.69 5.94
N VAL A 140 6.09 -0.07 5.22
CA VAL A 140 6.24 0.25 3.79
C VAL A 140 7.43 1.19 3.58
N GLY A 141 7.57 2.25 4.38
CA GLY A 141 8.72 3.16 4.32
C GLY A 141 10.06 2.43 4.43
N LYS A 142 10.21 1.55 5.43
CA LYS A 142 11.41 0.73 5.61
C LYS A 142 11.69 -0.20 4.43
N ALA A 143 10.66 -0.85 3.88
CA ALA A 143 10.79 -1.73 2.72
C ALA A 143 11.24 -0.96 1.48
N ILE A 144 10.72 0.27 1.27
CA ILE A 144 11.13 1.14 0.17
C ILE A 144 12.59 1.59 0.31
N ASP A 145 13.04 1.89 1.52
CA ASP A 145 14.44 2.24 1.78
C ASP A 145 15.38 1.08 1.48
N GLN A 146 15.03 -0.13 1.92
CA GLN A 146 15.79 -1.34 1.62
C GLN A 146 15.81 -1.66 0.13
N TYR A 147 14.68 -1.47 -0.56
CA TYR A 147 14.58 -1.64 -2.00
C TYR A 147 15.48 -0.64 -2.74
N GLN A 148 15.45 0.65 -2.37
CA GLN A 148 16.30 1.67 -2.98
C GLN A 148 17.79 1.34 -2.81
N VAL A 149 18.22 0.95 -1.61
CA VAL A 149 19.62 0.59 -1.33
C VAL A 149 20.05 -0.63 -2.15
N SER A 150 19.16 -1.61 -2.33
CA SER A 150 19.45 -2.81 -3.11
C SER A 150 19.51 -2.52 -4.60
N LEU A 151 18.60 -1.69 -5.10
CA LEU A 151 18.60 -1.19 -6.47
C LEU A 151 19.90 -0.45 -6.80
N LEU A 152 20.31 0.51 -5.96
CA LEU A 152 21.52 1.29 -6.22
C LEU A 152 22.78 0.42 -6.21
N ARG A 153 22.87 -0.57 -5.31
CA ARG A 153 23.95 -1.57 -5.34
C ARG A 153 23.93 -2.37 -6.63
N MET A 154 22.76 -2.80 -7.10
CA MET A 154 22.63 -3.54 -8.35
C MET A 154 23.09 -2.68 -9.53
N VAL A 155 22.64 -1.42 -9.63
CA VAL A 155 23.08 -0.47 -10.67
C VAL A 155 24.60 -0.28 -10.64
N GLU A 156 25.20 -0.12 -9.46
CA GLU A 156 26.66 -0.02 -9.30
C GLU A 156 27.38 -1.26 -9.81
N ARG A 157 26.89 -2.47 -9.50
CA ARG A 157 27.46 -3.73 -9.99
C ARG A 157 27.41 -3.83 -11.51
N TYR A 158 26.32 -3.40 -12.14
CA TYR A 158 26.24 -3.31 -13.60
C TYR A 158 27.22 -2.27 -14.18
N GLY A 159 27.47 -1.17 -13.46
CA GLY A 159 28.48 -0.19 -13.84
C GLY A 159 29.90 -0.75 -13.79
N VAL A 160 30.22 -1.54 -12.75
CA VAL A 160 31.52 -2.21 -12.61
C VAL A 160 31.70 -3.30 -13.67
N LEU A 161 30.66 -4.11 -13.92
CA LEU A 161 30.68 -5.11 -14.98
C LEU A 161 31.00 -4.46 -16.33
N GLY A 162 30.39 -3.31 -16.60
CA GLY A 162 30.54 -2.56 -17.85
C GLY A 162 29.87 -3.26 -19.03
N PHE A 163 30.10 -2.71 -20.21
CA PHE A 163 29.64 -3.29 -21.47
C PHE A 163 30.60 -2.97 -22.60
N ARG A 164 30.87 -3.97 -23.46
CA ARG A 164 31.81 -3.90 -24.59
C ARG A 164 33.20 -3.44 -24.18
N ASP A 165 33.48 -2.15 -24.30
CA ASP A 165 34.81 -1.56 -24.11
C ASP A 165 34.97 -0.87 -22.75
N THR A 166 33.98 -1.04 -21.87
CA THR A 166 33.95 -0.42 -20.54
C THR A 166 33.90 -1.47 -19.44
N GLY A 167 34.32 -1.07 -18.23
CA GLY A 167 34.29 -1.92 -17.03
C GLY A 167 35.14 -3.19 -17.15
N LEU A 168 34.77 -4.20 -16.37
CA LEU A 168 35.47 -5.49 -16.35
C LEU A 168 35.40 -6.20 -17.71
N GLU A 169 34.29 -6.10 -18.44
CA GLU A 169 34.16 -6.69 -19.77
C GLU A 169 35.20 -6.09 -20.74
N GLY A 170 35.35 -4.77 -20.76
CA GLY A 170 36.33 -4.08 -21.60
C GLY A 170 37.77 -4.46 -21.25
N VAL A 171 38.11 -4.50 -19.96
CA VAL A 171 39.44 -4.90 -19.50
C VAL A 171 39.76 -6.34 -19.93
N MET A 172 38.81 -7.26 -19.76
CA MET A 172 38.99 -8.65 -20.15
C MET A 172 39.19 -8.79 -21.66
N ARG A 173 38.37 -8.11 -22.48
CA ARG A 173 38.50 -8.11 -23.95
C ARG A 173 39.84 -7.54 -24.41
N GLY A 174 40.31 -6.48 -23.75
CA GLY A 174 41.63 -5.89 -23.99
C GLY A 174 42.76 -6.87 -23.70
N LYS A 175 42.75 -7.51 -22.52
CA LYS A 175 43.75 -8.54 -22.16
C LYS A 175 43.75 -9.72 -23.12
N ALA A 176 42.58 -10.21 -23.50
CA ALA A 176 42.48 -11.28 -24.49
C ALA A 176 43.00 -10.85 -25.88
N HIS A 177 42.86 -9.58 -26.25
CA HIS A 177 43.45 -9.04 -27.48
C HIS A 177 44.98 -8.97 -27.40
N ASP A 178 45.53 -8.53 -26.26
CA ASP A 178 46.97 -8.47 -26.02
C ASP A 178 47.62 -9.86 -26.06
N ILE A 179 47.01 -10.85 -25.39
CA ILE A 179 47.45 -12.25 -25.44
C ILE A 179 47.38 -12.77 -26.88
N GLY A 180 46.30 -12.48 -27.61
CA GLY A 180 46.16 -12.87 -29.01
C GLY A 180 47.25 -12.29 -29.93
N LYS A 181 47.79 -11.10 -29.63
CA LYS A 181 48.92 -10.54 -30.38
C LYS A 181 50.21 -11.31 -30.13
N LEU A 182 50.44 -11.77 -28.90
CA LEU A 182 51.62 -12.54 -28.51
C LEU A 182 51.60 -13.95 -29.10
N LEU A 183 50.42 -14.57 -29.18
CA LEU A 183 50.23 -15.95 -29.64
C LEU A 183 50.04 -16.09 -31.15
N LYS A 184 50.28 -15.05 -31.96
CA LYS A 184 50.03 -15.07 -33.41
C LYS A 184 50.72 -16.21 -34.16
N GLN A 185 51.83 -16.72 -33.64
CA GLN A 185 52.62 -17.79 -34.24
C GLN A 185 52.37 -19.17 -33.59
N ASP A 186 51.64 -19.22 -32.47
CA ASP A 186 51.29 -20.46 -31.79
C ASP A 186 49.80 -20.77 -32.02
N TYR A 187 49.54 -21.61 -33.02
CA TYR A 187 48.18 -21.94 -33.44
C TYR A 187 47.37 -22.70 -32.37
N LEU A 188 48.03 -23.49 -31.50
CA LEU A 188 47.33 -24.29 -30.49
C LEU A 188 46.85 -23.40 -29.35
N LEU A 189 47.74 -22.56 -28.81
CA LEU A 189 47.38 -21.61 -27.74
C LEU A 189 46.40 -20.53 -28.23
N LEU A 190 46.50 -20.13 -29.50
CA LEU A 190 45.54 -19.20 -30.10
C LEU A 190 44.14 -19.83 -30.21
N HIS A 191 44.05 -21.10 -30.59
CA HIS A 191 42.77 -21.82 -30.62
C HIS A 191 42.12 -21.88 -29.24
N ASP A 192 42.90 -22.23 -28.20
CA ASP A 192 42.39 -22.32 -26.83
C ASP A 192 41.90 -20.96 -26.31
N LEU A 193 42.61 -19.87 -26.64
CA LEU A 193 42.19 -18.52 -26.33
C LEU A 193 40.84 -18.18 -26.99
N LEU A 194 40.64 -18.54 -28.26
CA LEU A 194 39.37 -18.29 -28.97
C LEU A 194 38.22 -19.11 -28.39
N GLU A 195 38.47 -20.35 -28.01
CA GLU A 195 37.48 -21.20 -27.34
C GLU A 195 37.11 -20.68 -25.94
N MET A 196 38.07 -20.17 -25.17
CA MET A 196 37.78 -19.46 -23.91
C MET A 196 36.90 -18.23 -24.14
N ARG A 197 37.22 -17.40 -25.14
CA ARG A 197 36.42 -16.21 -25.49
C ARG A 197 35.01 -16.56 -25.98
N ARG A 198 34.85 -17.69 -26.68
CA ARG A 198 33.53 -18.19 -27.08
C ARG A 198 32.70 -18.57 -25.85
N ARG A 199 33.25 -19.37 -24.94
CA ARG A 199 32.56 -19.76 -23.69
C ARG A 199 32.20 -18.56 -22.82
N GLU A 200 33.10 -17.59 -22.72
CA GLU A 200 32.84 -16.32 -22.01
C GLU A 200 31.64 -15.58 -22.61
N LYS A 201 31.62 -15.41 -23.94
CA LYS A 201 30.51 -14.75 -24.63
C LYS A 201 29.19 -15.48 -24.38
N ASP A 202 29.20 -16.81 -24.43
CA ASP A 202 28.01 -17.63 -24.17
C ASP A 202 27.52 -17.48 -22.72
N PHE A 203 28.42 -17.33 -21.76
CA PHE A 203 28.08 -17.04 -20.36
C PHE A 203 27.41 -15.65 -20.23
N ILE A 204 27.98 -14.61 -20.84
CA ILE A 204 27.47 -13.22 -20.75
C ILE A 204 26.09 -13.06 -21.42
N MET A 205 25.79 -13.85 -22.46
CA MET A 205 24.49 -13.83 -23.14
C MET A 205 23.36 -14.53 -22.36
N ARG A 206 23.71 -15.37 -21.38
CA ARG A 206 22.73 -16.11 -20.56
C ARG A 206 22.38 -15.40 -19.25
N ILE A 207 23.00 -14.24 -18.99
CA ILE A 207 22.74 -13.34 -17.86
C ILE A 207 21.99 -12.11 -18.38
#